data_AF-A0A839PBU3-F1
#
_entry.id   AF-A0A839PBU3-F1
#
_cell.length_a   1.000
_cell.length_b   1.000
_cell.length_c   1.000
_cell.angle_alpha   90.00
_cell.angle_beta   90.00
_cell.angle_gamma   90.00
#
_symmetry.space_group_name_H-M   'P 1'
#
loop_
_entity.id
_entity.type
_entity.pdbx_description
1 polymer ?
#
loop_
_entity_poly.entity_id
_entity_poly.type
_entity_poly.pdbx_seq_one_letter_code
_entity_poly.pdbx_strand_id
1 'polypeptide(L)'
;MTETYAHAITGLLQRRQELQDEAATLRERMATIQTDVEAIDRVLDSLGYEGELENRTARTERIVLFYRNELRGFILKELRGSDRPLSTRELAERICGAEGKAMPDKRLLSDVVKRASKALRMMRLAKLVAVSHYERSTCFWQAST
;
A
#
# COMPACT_ATOMS: atom_id res chain seq x y z
N MET A 1 -37.52 -22.91 -3.02
CA MET A 1 -38.02 -21.53 -2.81
C MET A 1 -37.15 -20.46 -3.50
N THR A 2 -35.92 -20.75 -3.92
CA THR A 2 -35.04 -19.80 -4.64
C THR A 2 -35.34 -19.65 -6.14
N GLU A 3 -35.98 -20.64 -6.78
CA GLU A 3 -36.36 -20.56 -8.21
C GLU A 3 -37.31 -19.42 -8.52
N THR A 4 -38.30 -19.15 -7.66
CA THR A 4 -39.31 -18.09 -7.88
C THR A 4 -38.70 -16.69 -7.99
N TYR A 5 -37.53 -16.48 -7.39
CA TYR A 5 -36.84 -15.18 -7.41
C TYR A 5 -35.50 -15.22 -8.13
N ALA A 6 -35.17 -16.32 -8.82
CA ALA A 6 -33.86 -16.53 -9.43
C ALA A 6 -33.49 -15.40 -10.43
N HIS A 7 -34.43 -14.98 -11.28
CA HIS A 7 -34.20 -13.90 -12.24
C HIS A 7 -33.99 -12.53 -11.57
N ALA A 8 -34.76 -12.23 -10.51
CA ALA A 8 -34.62 -11.00 -9.75
C ALA A 8 -33.28 -10.95 -9.00
N ILE A 9 -32.87 -12.07 -8.40
CA ILE A 9 -31.57 -12.20 -7.70
C ILE A 9 -30.42 -11.99 -8.68
N THR A 10 -30.46 -12.61 -9.86
CA THR A 10 -29.44 -12.43 -10.91
C THR A 10 -29.34 -10.97 -11.36
N GLY A 11 -30.47 -10.30 -11.61
CA GLY A 11 -30.49 -8.89 -11.98
C GLY A 11 -29.92 -7.97 -10.89
N LEU A 12 -30.23 -8.23 -9.62
CA LEU A 12 -29.69 -7.47 -8.48
C LEU A 12 -28.18 -7.68 -8.31
N LEU A 13 -27.69 -8.92 -8.47
CA LEU A 13 -26.27 -9.22 -8.41
C LEU A 13 -25.50 -8.54 -9.53
N GLN A 14 -26.05 -8.54 -10.75
CA GLN A 14 -25.47 -7.83 -11.88
C GLN A 14 -25.41 -6.33 -11.62
N ARG A 15 -26.53 -5.69 -11.23
CA ARG A 15 -26.54 -4.24 -10.98
C ARG A 15 -25.60 -3.85 -9.83
N ARG A 16 -25.50 -4.70 -8.81
CA ARG A 16 -24.54 -4.51 -7.71
C ARG A 16 -23.10 -4.52 -8.22
N GLN A 17 -22.75 -5.44 -9.12
CA GLN A 17 -21.41 -5.50 -9.71
C GLN A 17 -21.09 -4.24 -10.53
N GLU A 18 -22.02 -3.83 -11.40
CA GLU A 18 -21.90 -2.59 -12.19
C GLU A 18 -21.65 -1.37 -11.30
N LEU A 19 -22.44 -1.21 -10.22
CA LEU A 19 -22.26 -0.12 -9.26
C LEU A 19 -20.91 -0.19 -8.52
N GLN A 20 -20.39 -1.39 -8.26
CA GLN A 20 -19.07 -1.54 -7.65
C GLN A 20 -17.95 -1.10 -8.59
N ASP A 21 -18.07 -1.43 -9.88
CA ASP A 21 -17.09 -1.05 -10.90
C ASP A 21 -17.15 0.46 -11.21
N GLU A 22 -18.36 1.04 -11.28
CA GLU A 22 -18.58 2.49 -11.36
C GLU A 22 -17.93 3.19 -10.15
N ALA A 23 -18.16 2.69 -8.94
CA ALA A 23 -17.57 3.26 -7.72
C ALA A 23 -16.04 3.09 -7.68
N ALA A 24 -15.48 2.02 -8.24
CA ALA A 24 -14.03 1.86 -8.36
C ALA A 24 -13.44 2.90 -9.31
N THR A 25 -14.05 3.08 -10.48
CA THR A 25 -13.66 4.07 -11.49
C THR A 25 -13.70 5.50 -10.92
N LEU A 26 -14.78 5.85 -10.19
CA LEU A 26 -14.91 7.16 -9.56
C LEU A 26 -13.83 7.39 -8.50
N ARG A 27 -13.47 6.38 -7.71
CA ARG A 27 -12.38 6.49 -6.73
C ARG A 27 -11.02 6.71 -7.39
N GLU A 28 -10.76 6.03 -8.50
CA GLU A 28 -9.53 6.23 -9.27
C GLU A 28 -9.45 7.66 -9.82
N ARG A 29 -10.54 8.14 -10.44
CA ARG A 29 -10.64 9.53 -10.92
C ARG A 29 -10.46 10.54 -9.81
N MET A 30 -11.06 10.30 -8.65
CA MET A 30 -10.92 11.17 -7.47
C MET A 30 -9.45 11.21 -6.98
N ALA A 31 -8.74 10.08 -7.01
CA ALA A 31 -7.32 10.04 -6.66
C ALA A 31 -6.43 10.81 -7.65
N THR A 32 -6.74 10.75 -8.95
CA THR A 32 -6.05 11.55 -9.97
C THR A 32 -6.26 13.04 -9.74
N ILE A 33 -7.52 13.48 -9.59
CA ILE A 33 -7.86 14.89 -9.31
C ILE A 33 -7.14 15.36 -8.04
N GLN A 34 -7.13 14.55 -6.99
CA GLN A 34 -6.45 14.90 -5.75
C GLN A 34 -4.94 15.09 -5.93
N THR A 35 -4.31 14.25 -6.76
CA THR A 35 -2.88 14.34 -7.09
C THR A 35 -2.57 15.63 -7.85
N ASP A 36 -3.45 16.01 -8.79
CA ASP A 36 -3.29 17.23 -9.59
C ASP A 36 -3.49 18.49 -8.74
N VAL A 37 -4.49 18.50 -7.84
CA VAL A 37 -4.70 19.59 -6.88
C VAL A 37 -3.47 19.76 -5.99
N GLU A 38 -2.92 18.67 -5.43
CA GLU A 38 -1.69 18.73 -4.63
C GLU A 38 -0.48 19.24 -5.45
N ALA A 39 -0.45 19.00 -6.76
CA ALA A 39 0.60 19.53 -7.64
C ALA A 39 0.45 21.04 -7.85
N ILE A 40 -0.79 21.51 -8.07
CA ILE A 40 -1.10 22.94 -8.21
C ILE A 40 -0.75 23.68 -6.92
N ASP A 41 -1.12 23.15 -5.75
CA ASP A 41 -0.79 23.73 -4.45
C ASP A 41 0.72 23.93 -4.27
N ARG A 42 1.54 22.95 -4.68
CA ARG A 42 3.02 23.07 -4.64
C ARG A 42 3.54 24.17 -5.55
N VAL A 43 2.93 24.37 -6.72
CA VAL A 43 3.31 25.43 -7.65
C VAL A 43 2.94 26.79 -7.05
N LEU A 44 1.73 26.93 -6.48
CA LEU A 44 1.31 28.15 -5.79
C LEU A 44 2.25 28.51 -4.64
N ASP A 45 2.62 27.54 -3.80
CA ASP A 45 3.62 27.73 -2.73
C ASP A 45 4.97 28.23 -3.30
N SER A 46 5.43 27.63 -4.41
CA SER A 46 6.70 28.01 -5.05
C SER A 46 6.70 29.41 -5.67
N LEU A 47 5.51 29.91 -6.05
CA LEU A 47 5.31 31.25 -6.59
C LEU A 47 5.10 32.31 -5.50
N GLY A 48 5.10 31.92 -4.23
CA GLY A 48 4.93 32.82 -3.08
C GLY A 48 3.48 33.25 -2.85
N TYR A 49 2.51 32.41 -3.22
CA TYR A 49 1.11 32.69 -2.91
C TYR A 49 0.83 32.51 -1.41
N GLU A 50 0.43 33.58 -0.73
CA GLU A 50 0.18 33.62 0.73
C GLU A 50 -1.31 33.68 1.11
N GLY A 51 -2.22 33.59 0.13
CA GLY A 51 -3.67 33.61 0.39
C GLY A 51 -4.18 32.34 1.06
N GLU A 52 -5.27 32.46 1.83
CA GLU A 52 -6.01 31.29 2.31
C GLU A 52 -6.69 30.60 1.11
N LEU A 53 -6.24 29.40 0.79
CA LEU A 53 -6.93 28.54 -0.18
C LEU A 53 -8.11 27.87 0.53
N GLU A 54 -9.34 28.31 0.25
CA GLU A 54 -10.53 27.58 0.64
C GLU A 54 -10.45 26.15 0.09
N ASN A 55 -10.56 25.15 0.97
CA ASN A 55 -10.38 23.73 0.64
C ASN A 55 -8.95 23.35 0.20
N ARG A 56 -7.91 24.05 0.70
CA ARG A 56 -6.53 23.53 0.62
C ARG A 56 -6.58 22.09 1.09
N THR A 57 -6.26 21.16 0.21
CA THR A 57 -6.35 19.76 0.57
C THR A 57 -5.43 19.61 1.77
N ALA A 58 -5.98 19.28 2.94
CA ALA A 58 -5.17 18.94 4.10
C ALA A 58 -4.22 17.87 3.59
N ARG A 59 -2.93 18.24 3.41
CA ARG A 59 -1.92 17.43 2.75
C ARG A 59 -2.14 16.02 3.26
N THR A 60 -2.56 15.08 2.40
CA THR A 60 -2.85 13.71 2.84
C THR A 60 -1.63 13.28 3.61
N GLU A 61 -1.75 13.18 4.94
CA GLU A 61 -0.58 13.09 5.79
C GLU A 61 0.17 11.87 5.29
N ARG A 62 1.36 12.10 4.73
CA ARG A 62 2.20 11.00 4.28
C ARG A 62 2.40 10.18 5.54
N ILE A 63 1.79 9.00 5.58
CA ILE A 63 2.05 8.08 6.68
C ILE A 63 3.52 7.67 6.52
N VAL A 64 4.39 8.41 7.20
CA VAL A 64 5.81 8.12 7.35
C VAL A 64 5.86 7.03 8.40
N LEU A 65 5.75 5.78 7.95
CA LEU A 65 5.96 4.61 8.80
C LEU A 65 7.44 4.41 9.13
N PHE A 66 8.34 5.01 8.35
CA PHE A 66 9.79 4.93 8.54
C PHE A 66 10.46 6.15 7.92
N TYR A 67 11.40 6.76 8.64
CA TYR A 67 12.35 7.71 8.07
C TYR A 67 13.37 7.01 7.16
N ARG A 68 14.15 7.81 6.43
CA ARG A 68 15.18 7.31 5.50
C ARG A 68 16.11 6.32 6.22
N ASN A 69 16.37 5.16 5.61
CA ASN A 69 17.14 4.02 6.13
C ASN A 69 16.53 3.18 7.27
N GLU A 70 15.45 3.59 7.93
CA GLU A 70 14.85 2.78 9.03
C GLU A 70 14.19 1.51 8.50
N LEU A 71 13.47 1.60 7.37
CA LEU A 71 12.83 0.44 6.73
C LEU A 71 13.83 -0.68 6.40
N ARG A 72 15.01 -0.32 5.92
CA ARG A 72 16.06 -1.30 5.57
C ARG A 72 16.60 -1.97 6.83
N GLY A 73 16.86 -1.19 7.87
CA GLY A 73 17.33 -1.70 9.17
C GLY A 73 16.32 -2.67 9.77
N PHE A 74 15.04 -2.30 9.75
CA PHE A 74 13.94 -3.14 10.23
C PHE A 74 13.85 -4.46 9.45
N ILE A 75 13.81 -4.41 8.12
CA ILE A 75 13.74 -5.63 7.28
C ILE A 75 14.93 -6.56 7.55
N LEU A 76 16.16 -6.03 7.67
CA LEU A 76 17.32 -6.86 7.98
C LEU A 76 17.25 -7.47 9.37
N LYS A 77 16.79 -6.71 10.37
CA LYS A 77 16.61 -7.20 11.73
C LYS A 77 15.61 -8.37 11.75
N GLU A 78 14.47 -8.19 11.09
CA GLU A 78 13.43 -9.23 11.02
C GLU A 78 13.89 -10.48 10.26
N LEU A 79 14.61 -10.31 9.15
CA LEU A 79 15.13 -11.44 8.38
C LEU A 79 16.26 -12.19 9.10
N ARG A 80 17.08 -11.49 9.91
CA ARG A 80 18.16 -12.12 10.69
C ARG A 80 17.68 -12.75 11.98
N GLY A 81 16.63 -12.20 12.59
CA GLY A 81 16.01 -12.71 13.81
C GLY A 81 14.96 -13.80 13.56
N SER A 82 14.69 -14.14 12.30
CA SER A 82 13.74 -15.18 11.93
C SER A 82 14.48 -16.45 11.55
N ASP A 83 14.11 -17.58 12.18
CA ASP A 83 14.67 -18.91 11.86
C ASP A 83 14.20 -19.44 10.49
N ARG A 84 13.22 -18.76 9.87
CA ARG A 84 12.68 -19.10 8.56
C ARG A 84 12.71 -17.92 7.60
N PRO A 85 12.82 -18.17 6.28
CA PRO A 85 12.58 -17.17 5.25
C PRO A 85 11.19 -16.53 5.40
N LEU A 86 11.08 -15.25 5.10
CA LEU A 86 9.84 -14.49 5.22
C LEU A 86 9.36 -13.98 3.87
N SER A 87 8.05 -14.02 3.66
CA SER A 87 7.41 -13.37 2.51
C SER A 87 7.39 -11.85 2.68
N THR A 88 7.28 -11.13 1.56
CA THR A 88 7.10 -9.67 1.60
C THR A 88 5.86 -9.25 2.38
N ARG A 89 4.80 -10.07 2.33
CA ARG A 89 3.55 -9.78 3.03
C ARG A 89 3.73 -9.89 4.54
N GLU A 90 4.37 -10.95 5.03
CA GLU A 90 4.66 -11.12 6.47
C GLU A 90 5.55 -9.98 6.97
N LEU A 91 6.55 -9.57 6.20
CA LEU A 91 7.39 -8.40 6.53
C LEU A 91 6.55 -7.11 6.63
N ALA A 92 5.60 -6.91 5.71
CA ALA A 92 4.72 -5.75 5.74
C ALA A 92 3.76 -5.76 6.95
N GLU A 93 3.26 -6.92 7.34
CA GLU A 93 2.42 -7.08 8.54
C GLU A 93 3.22 -6.74 9.81
N ARG A 94 4.48 -7.21 9.91
CA ARG A 94 5.38 -6.86 11.02
C ARG A 94 5.75 -5.39 11.06
N ILE A 95 5.97 -4.77 9.90
CA ILE A 95 6.18 -3.33 9.76
C ILE A 95 4.98 -2.55 10.31
N CYS A 96 3.76 -2.93 9.92
CA CYS A 96 2.55 -2.27 10.42
C CYS A 96 2.37 -2.48 11.94
N GLY A 97 2.74 -3.65 12.46
CA GLY A 97 2.64 -3.99 13.88
C GLY A 97 3.67 -3.29 14.77
N ALA A 98 4.90 -3.06 14.29
CA ALA A 98 5.95 -2.38 15.05
C ALA A 98 5.63 -0.92 15.38
N GLU A 99 4.80 -0.27 14.57
CA GLU A 99 4.37 1.13 14.72
C GLU A 99 3.18 1.30 15.68
N GLY A 100 2.75 0.26 16.40
CA GLY A 100 1.67 0.33 17.39
C GLY A 100 0.27 0.60 16.80
N LYS A 101 0.12 0.53 15.47
CA LYS A 101 -1.15 0.73 14.78
C LYS A 101 -1.92 -0.58 14.74
N ALA A 102 -2.87 -0.76 15.66
CA ALA A 102 -3.87 -1.83 15.58
C ALA A 102 -4.57 -1.75 14.21
N MET A 103 -4.36 -2.75 13.34
CA MET A 103 -4.89 -2.76 11.98
C MET A 103 -6.36 -3.16 11.93
N PRO A 104 -7.14 -2.57 10.99
CA PRO A 104 -7.34 -3.25 9.71
C PRO A 104 -7.42 -2.30 8.50
N ASP A 105 -6.37 -1.52 8.19
CA ASP A 105 -6.34 -0.77 6.92
C ASP A 105 -5.70 -1.56 5.77
N LYS A 106 -6.53 -2.20 4.93
CA LYS A 106 -6.08 -2.93 3.73
C LYS A 106 -5.29 -2.05 2.76
N ARG A 107 -5.58 -0.75 2.69
CA ARG A 107 -4.87 0.20 1.83
C ARG A 107 -3.45 0.44 2.34
N LEU A 108 -3.31 0.68 3.65
CA LEU A 108 -2.01 0.82 4.29
C LEU A 108 -1.13 -0.41 4.04
N LEU A 109 -1.65 -1.62 4.29
CA LEU A 109 -0.90 -2.86 4.08
C LEU A 109 -0.43 -3.00 2.63
N SER A 110 -1.31 -2.72 1.65
CA SER A 110 -0.95 -2.77 0.23
C SER A 110 0.19 -1.81 -0.11
N ASP A 111 0.15 -0.59 0.42
CA ASP A 111 1.19 0.40 0.21
C ASP A 111 2.51 0.01 0.89
N VAL A 112 2.46 -0.58 2.10
CA VAL A 112 3.65 -1.13 2.77
C VAL A 112 4.26 -2.27 1.96
N VAL A 113 3.44 -3.20 1.45
CA VAL A 113 3.92 -4.32 0.61
C VAL A 113 4.64 -3.81 -0.64
N LYS A 114 4.10 -2.79 -1.31
CA LYS A 114 4.77 -2.17 -2.48
C LYS A 114 6.12 -1.56 -2.11
N ARG A 115 6.19 -0.82 -0.99
CA ARG A 115 7.43 -0.21 -0.49
C ARG A 115 8.46 -1.26 -0.08
N ALA A 116 8.05 -2.28 0.67
CA ALA A 116 8.90 -3.40 1.08
C ALA A 116 9.43 -4.18 -0.14
N SER A 117 8.58 -4.42 -1.14
CA SER A 117 8.98 -5.06 -2.41
C SER A 117 10.06 -4.29 -3.15
N LYS A 118 9.99 -2.94 -3.14
CA LYS A 118 11.03 -2.09 -3.74
C LYS A 118 12.31 -2.14 -2.92
N ALA A 119 12.21 -2.05 -1.60
CA ALA A 119 13.36 -2.12 -0.70
C ALA A 119 14.12 -3.46 -0.84
N LEU A 120 13.40 -4.59 -0.82
CA LEU A 120 13.99 -5.93 -0.99
C LEU A 120 14.69 -6.10 -2.33
N ARG A 121 14.12 -5.56 -3.41
CA ARG A 121 14.78 -5.54 -4.73
C ARG A 121 16.10 -4.76 -4.69
N MET A 122 16.12 -3.58 -4.09
CA MET A 122 17.34 -2.78 -3.94
C MET A 122 18.36 -3.46 -3.02
N MET A 123 17.91 -4.10 -1.93
CA MET A 123 18.76 -4.81 -0.98
C MET A 123 19.37 -6.07 -1.59
N ARG A 124 18.64 -6.75 -2.48
CA ARG A 124 19.16 -7.88 -3.26
C ARG A 124 20.28 -7.43 -4.20
N LEU A 125 20.10 -6.30 -4.90
CA LEU A 125 21.17 -5.72 -5.74
C LEU A 125 22.42 -5.39 -4.91
N ALA A 126 22.22 -4.92 -3.67
CA ALA A 126 23.30 -4.66 -2.72
C ALA A 126 23.84 -5.91 -2.00
N LYS A 127 23.39 -7.13 -2.37
CA LYS A 127 23.80 -8.42 -1.78
C LYS A 127 23.55 -8.54 -0.27
N LEU A 128 22.52 -7.88 0.25
CA LEU A 128 22.17 -7.93 1.68
C LEU A 128 21.09 -8.96 1.99
N VAL A 129 20.32 -9.33 0.99
CA VAL A 129 19.25 -10.33 1.07
C VAL A 129 19.27 -11.19 -0.17
N ALA A 130 18.86 -12.44 0.00
CA ALA A 130 18.70 -13.41 -1.08
C ALA A 130 17.26 -13.91 -1.13
N VAL A 131 16.86 -14.39 -2.31
CA VAL A 131 15.64 -15.20 -2.45
C VAL A 131 15.98 -16.61 -2.01
N SER A 132 15.20 -17.14 -1.07
CA SER A 132 15.35 -18.52 -0.59
C SER A 132 14.62 -19.49 -1.52
N HIS A 133 13.32 -19.31 -1.70
CA HIS A 133 12.48 -20.16 -2.55
C HIS A 133 11.21 -19.42 -2.99
N TYR A 134 10.45 -20.05 -3.88
CA TYR A 134 9.12 -19.63 -4.28
C TYR A 134 8.10 -20.69 -3.87
N GLU A 135 6.99 -20.27 -3.28
CA GLU A 135 5.86 -21.14 -2.97
C GLU A 135 4.57 -20.48 -3.48
N ARG A 136 3.80 -21.17 -4.32
CA ARG A 136 2.54 -20.65 -4.90
C ARG A 136 2.67 -19.22 -5.45
N SER A 137 3.74 -18.97 -6.21
CA SER A 137 4.09 -17.65 -6.76
C SER A 137 4.47 -16.57 -5.74
N THR A 138 4.59 -16.91 -4.47
CA THR A 138 5.08 -16.02 -3.40
C THR A 138 6.59 -16.20 -3.23
N CYS A 139 7.32 -15.09 -3.21
CA CYS A 139 8.77 -15.06 -3.01
C CYS A 139 9.12 -14.97 -1.53
N PHE A 140 10.00 -15.85 -1.06
CA PHE A 140 10.52 -15.87 0.30
C PHE A 140 11.95 -15.34 0.35
N TRP A 141 12.20 -14.45 1.30
CA TRP A 141 13.46 -13.73 1.46
C TRP A 141 14.21 -14.21 2.69
N GLN A 142 15.53 -14.20 2.61
CA GLN A 142 16.45 -14.45 3.71
C GLN A 142 17.56 -13.41 3.72
N ALA A 143 18.12 -13.12 4.90
CA ALA A 143 19.30 -12.26 4.99
C ALA A 143 20.49 -12.98 4.33
N SER A 144 21.31 -12.22 3.60
CA SER A 144 22.62 -12.71 3.17
C SER A 144 23.57 -12.63 4.37
N THR A 145 24.23 -13.75 4.68
CA THR A 145 25.27 -13.85 5.71
C THR A 145 26.39 -12.84 5.46
#